data_AF-A0A9D1E8E9-F1
#
_entry.id   AF-A0A9D1E8E9-F1
#
_cell.length_a   1.000
_cell.length_b   1.000
_cell.length_c   1.000
_cell.angle_alpha   90.00
_cell.angle_beta   90.00
_cell.angle_gamma   90.00
#
_symmetry.space_group_name_H-M   'P 1'
#
loop_
_entity.id
_entity.type
_entity.pdbx_description
1 polymer ?
#
loop_
_entity_poly.entity_id
_entity_poly.type
_entity_poly.pdbx_seq_one_letter_code
_entity_poly.pdbx_strand_id
1 'polypeptide(L)'
;MEIKTVIKRIGTIALLMVLCFILQTGVFSRLQLAGVTPNLMLILTASFGFMRGRKEGMAVGFFCGLLVDMATGNYLGLYTLLYMYLGFFNGLFKKIFYGDDLKLP
;
A
#
# COMPACT_ATOMS: atom_id res chain seq x y z
N MET A 1 -6.70 -5.77 25.97
CA MET A 1 -5.63 -4.76 25.76
C MET A 1 -5.24 -4.58 24.28
N GLU A 2 -5.80 -5.39 23.37
CA GLU A 2 -5.41 -5.42 21.95
C GLU A 2 -6.03 -4.30 21.09
N ILE A 3 -7.24 -3.82 21.43
CA ILE A 3 -7.98 -2.82 20.64
C ILE A 3 -7.25 -1.47 20.58
N LYS A 4 -6.67 -1.01 21.70
CA LYS A 4 -5.90 0.25 21.74
C LYS A 4 -4.69 0.22 20.81
N THR A 5 -4.04 -0.95 20.67
CA THR A 5 -2.87 -1.15 19.80
C THR A 5 -3.28 -1.17 18.32
N VAL A 6 -4.42 -1.80 17.99
CA VAL A 6 -4.98 -1.81 16.64
C VAL A 6 -5.37 -0.40 16.19
N ILE A 7 -6.03 0.39 17.06
CA ILE A 7 -6.42 1.78 16.76
C ILE A 7 -5.19 2.65 16.51
N LYS A 8 -4.17 2.56 17.37
CA LYS A 8 -2.89 3.26 17.14
C LYS A 8 -2.25 2.88 15.81
N ARG A 9 -2.22 1.58 15.47
CA ARG A 9 -1.70 1.08 14.18
C ARG A 9 -2.45 1.66 12.98
N ILE A 10 -3.79 1.63 13.00
CA ILE A 10 -4.60 2.17 11.90
C ILE A 10 -4.33 3.66 11.72
N GLY A 11 -4.23 4.40 12.83
CA GLY A 11 -3.85 5.81 12.81
C GLY A 11 -2.49 6.06 12.16
N THR A 12 -1.47 5.26 12.49
CA THR A 12 -0.14 5.38 11.87
C THR A 12 -0.16 5.10 10.37
N ILE A 13 -0.91 4.10 9.91
CA ILE A 13 -1.02 3.77 8.47
C ILE A 13 -1.73 4.89 7.72
N ALA A 14 -2.84 5.40 8.26
CA ALA A 14 -3.57 6.50 7.66
C ALA A 14 -2.69 7.76 7.56
N LEU A 15 -1.94 8.07 8.63
CA LEU A 15 -0.97 9.16 8.62
C LEU A 15 0.12 8.96 7.55
N LEU A 16 0.69 7.76 7.46
CA LEU A 16 1.68 7.40 6.42
C LEU A 16 1.11 7.53 5.02
N MET A 17 -0.14 7.09 4.80
CA MET A 17 -0.83 7.19 3.52
C MET A 17 -0.99 8.65 3.08
N VAL A 18 -1.45 9.53 3.98
CA VAL A 18 -1.58 10.97 3.72
C VAL A 18 -0.23 11.62 3.47
N LEU A 19 0.78 11.32 4.30
CA LEU A 19 2.12 11.88 4.17
C LEU A 19 2.77 11.48 2.83
N CYS A 20 2.68 10.20 2.47
CA CYS A 20 3.17 9.70 1.18
C CYS A 20 2.39 10.29 0.00
N PHE A 21 1.09 10.52 0.13
CA PHE A 21 0.28 11.18 -0.91
C PHE A 21 0.74 12.62 -1.16
N ILE A 22 0.99 13.39 -0.10
CA ILE A 22 1.49 14.77 -0.20
C ILE A 22 2.89 14.78 -0.80
N LEU A 23 3.77 13.87 -0.36
CA LEU A 23 5.11 13.73 -0.94
C LEU A 23 5.06 13.36 -2.42
N GLN A 24 4.18 12.42 -2.81
CA GLN A 24 4.03 11.96 -4.19
C GLN A 24 3.53 13.10 -5.10
N THR A 25 2.49 13.82 -4.67
CA THR A 25 1.89 14.91 -5.46
C THR A 25 2.74 16.18 -5.46
N GLY A 26 3.51 16.45 -4.40
CA GLY A 26 4.37 17.63 -4.29
C GLY A 26 5.79 17.43 -4.80
N VAL A 27 6.57 16.58 -4.12
CA VAL A 27 8.02 16.44 -4.30
C VAL A 27 8.34 15.56 -5.50
N PHE A 28 7.74 14.38 -5.58
CA PHE A 28 8.04 13.41 -6.65
C PHE A 28 7.42 13.80 -7.99
N SER A 29 6.30 14.53 -7.99
CA SER A 29 5.74 15.08 -9.23
C SER A 29 6.69 16.10 -9.90
N ARG A 30 7.55 16.77 -9.11
CA ARG A 30 8.58 17.70 -9.60
C ARG A 30 9.92 17.01 -9.89
N LEU A 31 10.23 15.93 -9.19
CA LEU A 31 11.38 15.05 -9.42
C LEU A 31 11.01 13.92 -10.38
N GLN A 32 10.70 14.28 -11.63
CA GLN A 32 10.51 13.29 -12.69
C GLN A 32 11.89 12.73 -13.08
N LEU A 33 12.24 11.57 -12.54
CA LEU A 33 13.41 10.81 -12.99
C LEU A 33 13.08 10.21 -14.36
N ALA A 34 13.67 10.79 -15.42
CA ALA A 34 13.50 10.34 -16.81
C ALA A 34 12.04 10.29 -17.32
N GLY A 35 11.16 11.18 -16.82
CA GLY A 35 9.75 11.23 -17.22
C GLY A 35 8.85 10.18 -16.53
N VAL A 36 9.39 9.38 -15.61
CA VAL A 36 8.64 8.42 -14.80
C VAL A 36 8.55 8.93 -13.37
N THR A 37 7.33 9.19 -12.89
CA THR A 37 7.10 9.62 -11.51
C THR A 37 7.08 8.41 -10.57
N PRO A 38 7.92 8.35 -9.53
CA PRO A 38 7.89 7.26 -8.55
C PRO A 38 6.54 7.22 -7.83
N ASN A 39 5.91 6.04 -7.78
CA ASN A 39 4.62 5.88 -7.13
C ASN A 39 4.77 5.33 -5.71
N LEU A 40 4.81 6.24 -4.72
CA LEU A 40 5.00 5.88 -3.31
C LEU A 40 3.84 5.09 -2.75
N MET A 41 2.60 5.38 -3.18
CA MET A 41 1.45 4.61 -2.73
C MET A 41 1.59 3.13 -3.09
N LEU A 42 2.15 2.81 -4.26
CA LEU A 42 2.33 1.44 -4.71
C LEU A 42 3.36 0.69 -3.84
N ILE A 43 4.47 1.35 -3.52
CA ILE A 43 5.49 0.81 -2.61
C ILE A 43 4.87 0.53 -1.24
N LEU A 44 4.09 1.48 -0.72
CA LEU A 44 3.42 1.37 0.57
C LEU A 44 2.45 0.17 0.58
N THR A 45 1.59 0.06 -0.43
CA THR A 45 0.66 -1.08 -0.60
C THR A 45 1.41 -2.42 -0.70
N ALA A 46 2.52 -2.47 -1.43
CA ALA A 46 3.32 -3.69 -1.56
C ALA A 46 3.96 -4.10 -0.23
N SER A 47 4.58 -3.17 0.49
CA SER A 47 5.19 -3.42 1.81
C SER A 47 4.15 -3.88 2.84
N PHE A 48 2.99 -3.21 2.91
CA PHE A 48 1.92 -3.62 3.84
C PHE A 48 1.30 -4.95 3.45
N GLY A 49 1.12 -5.23 2.16
CA GLY A 49 0.69 -6.53 1.66
C GLY A 49 1.62 -7.63 2.12
N PHE A 50 2.93 -7.45 1.91
CA PHE A 50 3.94 -8.43 2.30
C PHE A 50 4.02 -8.65 3.81
N MET A 51 4.05 -7.59 4.62
CA MET A 51 4.23 -7.71 6.08
C MET A 51 2.97 -8.23 6.78
N ARG A 52 1.79 -7.86 6.31
CA ARG A 52 0.52 -8.07 7.05
C ARG A 52 -0.40 -9.10 6.40
N GLY A 53 -0.13 -9.45 5.15
CA GLY A 53 -0.81 -10.49 4.41
C GLY A 53 -2.00 -9.97 3.60
N ARG A 54 -2.65 -10.90 2.91
CA ARG A 54 -3.67 -10.63 1.87
C ARG A 54 -4.78 -9.66 2.28
N LYS A 55 -5.41 -9.88 3.44
CA LYS A 55 -6.58 -9.09 3.86
C LYS A 55 -6.24 -7.63 4.13
N GLU A 56 -5.19 -7.38 4.92
CA GLU A 56 -4.74 -6.02 5.21
C GLU A 56 -4.14 -5.35 3.96
N GLY A 57 -3.39 -6.08 3.14
CA GLY A 57 -2.84 -5.58 1.87
C GLY A 57 -3.91 -5.14 0.87
N MET A 58 -4.97 -5.92 0.71
CA MET A 58 -6.13 -5.56 -0.13
C MET A 58 -6.83 -4.30 0.39
N ALA A 59 -7.08 -4.20 1.71
CA ALA A 59 -7.75 -3.04 2.28
C ALA A 59 -6.92 -1.76 2.07
N VAL A 60 -5.61 -1.81 2.40
CA VAL A 60 -4.72 -0.66 2.19
C VAL A 60 -4.60 -0.31 0.71
N GLY A 61 -4.48 -1.31 -0.18
CA GLY A 61 -4.43 -1.10 -1.63
C GLY A 61 -5.71 -0.46 -2.18
N PHE A 62 -6.88 -0.88 -1.70
CA PHE A 62 -8.16 -0.28 -2.09
C PHE A 62 -8.23 1.21 -1.70
N PHE A 63 -7.91 1.56 -0.45
CA PHE A 63 -7.95 2.96 -0.02
C PHE A 63 -6.89 3.84 -0.71
N CYS A 64 -5.66 3.33 -0.88
CA CYS A 64 -4.62 4.03 -1.65
C CYS A 64 -5.06 4.25 -3.11
N GLY A 65 -5.52 3.20 -3.79
CA GLY A 65 -5.93 3.28 -5.19
C GLY A 65 -7.13 4.20 -5.39
N LEU A 66 -8.07 4.22 -4.44
CA LEU A 66 -9.20 5.15 -4.45
C LEU A 66 -8.74 6.61 -4.34
N LEU A 67 -7.79 6.91 -3.46
CA LEU A 67 -7.21 8.24 -3.35
C LEU A 67 -6.49 8.66 -4.63
N VAL A 68 -5.76 7.74 -5.29
CA VAL A 68 -5.08 8.00 -6.57
C VAL A 68 -6.09 8.22 -7.69
N ASP A 69 -7.17 7.42 -7.76
CA ASP A 69 -8.24 7.59 -8.74
C ASP A 69 -8.92 8.97 -8.59
N MET A 70 -9.22 9.38 -7.35
CA MET A 70 -9.79 10.70 -7.07
C MET A 70 -8.83 11.84 -7.42
N ALA A 71 -7.52 11.65 -7.21
CA ALA A 71 -6.51 12.66 -7.53
C ALA A 71 -6.24 12.80 -9.03
N THR A 72 -6.38 11.70 -9.78
CA THR A 72 -6.08 11.65 -11.22
C THR A 72 -7.27 12.07 -12.08
N GLY A 73 -8.51 11.91 -11.59
CA GLY A 73 -9.73 12.44 -12.21
C GLY A 73 -10.17 11.79 -13.54
N ASN A 74 -9.36 10.92 -14.13
CA ASN A 74 -9.62 10.35 -15.46
C ASN A 74 -10.61 9.17 -15.44
N TYR A 75 -10.33 8.13 -14.65
CA TYR A 75 -11.13 6.91 -14.61
C TYR A 75 -11.25 6.42 -13.17
N LEU A 76 -12.41 6.62 -12.55
CA LEU A 76 -12.67 6.14 -11.20
C LEU A 76 -12.73 4.60 -11.19
N GLY A 77 -11.92 3.98 -10.34
CA GLY A 77 -11.91 2.54 -10.08
C GLY A 77 -10.76 1.76 -10.73
N LEU A 78 -10.09 2.30 -11.74
CA LEU A 78 -8.99 1.58 -12.41
C LEU A 78 -7.77 1.44 -11.49
N TYR A 79 -7.27 2.52 -10.90
CA TYR A 79 -6.16 2.41 -9.96
C TYR A 79 -6.60 1.72 -8.66
N THR A 80 -7.85 1.90 -8.23
CA THR A 80 -8.42 1.17 -7.08
C THR A 80 -8.30 -0.34 -7.26
N LEU A 81 -8.78 -0.88 -8.38
CA LEU A 81 -8.68 -2.31 -8.68
C LEU A 81 -7.23 -2.76 -8.78
N LEU A 82 -6.40 -2.00 -9.51
CA LEU A 82 -5.01 -2.37 -9.75
C LEU A 82 -4.22 -2.47 -8.42
N TYR A 83 -4.40 -1.50 -7.52
CA TYR A 83 -3.74 -1.49 -6.22
C TYR A 83 -4.27 -2.58 -5.28
N MET A 84 -5.58 -2.85 -5.33
CA MET A 84 -6.17 -3.95 -4.57
C MET A 84 -5.58 -5.30 -4.99
N TYR A 85 -5.47 -5.55 -6.30
CA TYR A 85 -4.83 -6.77 -6.84
C TYR A 85 -3.35 -6.84 -6.48
N LEU A 86 -2.59 -5.75 -6.63
CA LEU A 86 -1.19 -5.71 -6.23
C LEU A 86 -1.01 -5.97 -4.73
N GLY A 87 -1.87 -5.41 -3.88
CA GLY A 87 -1.87 -5.68 -2.43
C GLY A 87 -2.22 -7.14 -2.12
N PHE A 88 -3.14 -7.74 -2.88
CA PHE A 88 -3.49 -9.15 -2.76
C PHE A 88 -2.34 -10.08 -3.17
N PHE A 89 -1.73 -9.85 -4.33
CA PHE A 89 -0.60 -10.63 -4.82
C PHE A 89 0.61 -10.50 -3.90
N ASN A 90 1.01 -9.29 -3.50
CA ASN A 90 2.09 -9.10 -2.53
C ASN A 90 1.77 -9.74 -1.17
N GLY A 91 0.50 -9.75 -0.77
CA GLY A 91 0.06 -10.43 0.44
C GLY A 91 0.00 -11.95 0.35
N LEU A 92 -0.10 -12.54 -0.85
CA LEU A 92 0.05 -13.98 -1.08
C LEU A 92 1.49 -14.41 -0.79
N PHE A 93 2.47 -13.61 -1.22
CA PHE A 93 3.89 -13.88 -1.01
C PHE A 93 4.30 -13.92 0.45
N LYS A 94 3.57 -13.27 1.36
CA LYS A 94 3.77 -13.44 2.81
C LYS A 94 3.78 -14.91 3.22
N LYS A 95 2.86 -15.70 2.66
CA LYS A 95 2.71 -17.12 3.01
C LYS A 95 3.78 -18.02 2.38
N ILE A 96 4.51 -17.50 1.38
CA ILE A 96 5.60 -18.19 0.69
C ILE A 96 6.95 -17.83 1.34
N PHE A 97 7.15 -16.56 1.73
CA PHE A 97 8.40 -16.10 2.37
C PHE A 97 8.46 -16.34 3.88
N TYR A 98 7.32 -16.27 4.57
CA TYR A 98 7.15 -16.74 5.95
C TYR A 98 6.37 -18.05 5.98
N GLY A 99 6.51 -18.84 4.91
CA GLY A 99 5.94 -20.18 4.79
C GLY A 99 6.75 -21.14 5.63
N ASP A 100 6.21 -21.37 6.83
CA ASP A 100 6.63 -22.31 7.85
C ASP A 100 8.03 -22.07 8.40
N ASP A 101 8.20 -22.34 9.69
CA ASP A 101 9.49 -22.58 10.27
C ASP A 101 10.34 -23.37 9.26
N LEU A 102 11.35 -22.69 8.70
CA LEU A 102 12.63 -23.31 8.44
C LEU A 102 12.98 -23.94 9.78
N LYS A 103 12.53 -25.19 9.98
CA LYS A 103 12.99 -26.09 11.01
C LYS A 103 14.46 -26.27 10.68
N LEU A 104 15.25 -25.29 11.11
CA LEU A 104 16.64 -25.51 11.42
C LEU A 104 16.61 -26.72 12.37
N PRO A 105 17.31 -27.81 12.03
CA PRO A 105 17.44 -28.94 12.94
C PRO A 105 18.00 -28.49 14.29
#